data_AF-A0A4Q9DPU6-F1
#
_entry.id   AF-A0A4Q9DPU6-F1
#
_cell.length_a   1.000
_cell.length_b   1.000
_cell.length_c   1.000
_cell.angle_alpha   90.00
_cell.angle_beta   90.00
_cell.angle_gamma   90.00
#
_symmetry.space_group_name_H-M   'P 1'
#
loop_
_entity.id
_entity.type
_entity.pdbx_description
1 polymer ?
#
loop_
_entity_poly.entity_id
_entity_poly.type
_entity_poly.pdbx_seq_one_letter_code
_entity_poly.pdbx_strand_id
1 'polypeptide(L)'
;MSGYIKKEQLHQELNNIIEGKQDNLNYIPENSENKGIAGGYAGLDTTAKIPTNQLPDSILGQVEYIGTWNATTNTPTLPSADIAKGQYYVVETEGIYQSIEFKVGDWIISNGSVWQKVDNTDAVPTVFGRTGNIVAAPGDYTATQVTFSPAPGMTATNVQAGIVEAFQLIALAKSYS
;
A
#
# COMPACT_ATOMS: atom_id res chain seq x y z
N MET A 1 33.82 -18.45 75.21
CA MET A 1 32.47 -17.96 75.57
C MET A 1 31.97 -17.20 74.35
N SER A 2 31.03 -17.77 73.60
CA SER A 2 30.45 -17.10 72.43
C SER A 2 29.83 -15.79 72.91
N GLY A 3 30.33 -14.66 72.41
CA GLY A 3 29.87 -13.34 72.84
C GLY A 3 28.44 -13.16 72.41
N TYR A 4 27.51 -13.18 73.35
CA TYR A 4 26.12 -12.85 73.08
C TYR A 4 26.06 -11.37 72.66
N ILE A 5 25.65 -11.14 71.42
CA ILE A 5 25.30 -9.80 70.95
C ILE A 5 24.09 -9.32 71.75
N LYS A 6 24.16 -8.11 72.29
CA LYS A 6 23.04 -7.52 73.03
C LYS A 6 21.84 -7.37 72.10
N LYS A 7 20.63 -7.67 72.58
CA LYS A 7 19.39 -7.61 71.79
C LYS A 7 19.26 -6.31 70.99
N GLU A 8 19.66 -5.18 71.57
CA GLU A 8 19.63 -3.86 70.93
C GLU A 8 20.58 -3.76 69.73
N GLN A 9 21.79 -4.30 69.83
CA GLN A 9 22.75 -4.33 68.72
C GLN A 9 22.23 -5.24 67.59
N LEU A 10 21.61 -6.38 67.91
CA LEU A 10 20.99 -7.24 66.91
C LEU A 10 19.83 -6.55 66.18
N HIS A 11 18.99 -5.78 66.91
CA HIS A 11 17.92 -5.00 66.28
C HIS A 11 18.49 -3.92 65.36
N GLN A 12 19.59 -3.28 65.74
CA GLN A 12 20.24 -2.26 64.93
C GLN A 12 20.86 -2.85 63.65
N GLU A 13 21.54 -3.98 63.74
CA GLU A 13 22.10 -4.69 62.58
C GLU A 13 20.98 -5.17 61.63
N LEU A 14 19.87 -5.68 62.16
CA LEU A 14 18.69 -6.06 61.36
C LEU A 14 18.08 -4.86 60.64
N ASN A 15 17.91 -3.73 61.33
CA ASN A 15 17.39 -2.51 60.70
C ASN A 15 18.30 -2.01 59.59
N ASN A 16 19.62 -1.97 59.81
CA ASN A 16 20.57 -1.56 58.77
C ASN A 16 20.52 -2.49 57.53
N ILE A 17 20.36 -3.80 57.73
CA ILE A 17 20.22 -4.76 56.62
C ILE A 17 18.88 -4.57 55.90
N ILE A 18 17.79 -4.34 56.63
CA ILE A 18 16.46 -4.11 56.07
C ILE A 18 16.43 -2.81 55.28
N GLU A 19 16.99 -1.72 55.82
CA GLU A 19 17.10 -0.42 55.15
C GLU A 19 17.99 -0.53 53.90
N GLY A 20 19.16 -1.18 53.99
CA GLY A 20 20.01 -1.43 52.81
C GLY A 20 19.37 -2.37 51.77
N LYS A 21 18.41 -3.21 52.17
CA LYS A 21 17.57 -3.99 51.25
C LYS A 21 16.39 -3.17 50.71
N GLN A 22 15.83 -2.23 51.48
CA GLN A 22 14.82 -1.29 51.02
C GLN A 22 15.37 -0.32 49.97
N ASP A 23 16.63 0.09 50.10
CA ASP A 23 17.35 0.81 49.04
C ASP A 23 17.54 -0.04 47.77
N ASN A 24 17.61 -1.37 47.91
CA ASN A 24 17.52 -2.30 46.77
C ASN A 24 16.08 -2.58 46.30
N LEU A 25 15.07 -2.23 47.10
CA LEU A 25 13.65 -2.35 46.77
C LEU A 25 13.04 -1.01 46.28
N ASN A 26 13.84 0.05 46.18
CA ASN A 26 13.73 1.08 45.13
C ASN A 26 14.06 0.48 43.74
N TYR A 27 13.61 -0.74 43.48
CA TYR A 27 13.69 -1.37 42.19
C TYR A 27 12.75 -0.61 41.27
N ILE A 28 13.27 0.42 40.62
CA ILE A 28 12.66 0.96 39.43
C ILE A 28 13.06 -0.03 38.33
N PRO A 29 12.16 -0.89 37.82
CA PRO A 29 12.50 -1.79 36.72
C PRO A 29 13.06 -1.02 35.51
N GLU A 30 12.72 0.26 35.42
CA GLU A 30 13.32 1.23 34.50
C GLU A 30 14.55 1.88 35.16
N ASN A 31 15.75 1.62 34.61
CA ASN A 31 16.88 2.51 34.88
C ASN A 31 16.62 3.81 34.11
N SER A 32 16.25 4.88 34.81
CA SER A 32 15.92 6.18 34.20
C SER A 32 17.06 6.78 33.39
N GLU A 33 18.31 6.45 33.70
CA GLU A 33 19.49 6.89 32.94
C GLU A 33 19.52 6.32 31.52
N ASN A 34 18.91 5.14 31.31
CA ASN A 34 18.82 4.48 30.02
C ASN A 34 17.57 4.87 29.21
N LYS A 35 16.69 5.73 29.74
CA LYS A 35 15.43 6.11 29.09
C LYS A 35 15.66 7.19 28.05
N GLY A 36 15.27 6.91 26.80
CA GLY A 36 15.31 7.88 25.70
C GLY A 36 16.70 8.32 25.27
N ILE A 37 17.74 7.57 25.66
CA ILE A 37 19.12 7.77 25.20
C ILE A 37 19.52 6.71 24.18
N ALA A 38 20.57 6.98 23.39
CA ALA A 38 21.11 6.03 22.43
C ALA A 38 21.64 4.76 23.13
N GLY A 39 21.27 3.59 22.61
CA GLY A 39 21.64 2.29 23.20
C GLY A 39 20.81 1.87 24.43
N GLY A 40 19.89 2.71 24.88
CA GLY A 40 18.93 2.42 25.95
C GLY A 40 17.58 1.90 25.43
N TYR A 41 16.50 2.26 26.11
CA TYR A 41 15.13 1.89 25.73
C TYR A 41 14.25 3.13 25.48
N ALA A 42 13.19 2.95 24.69
CA ALA A 42 12.23 3.99 24.41
C ALA A 42 11.33 4.28 25.63
N GLY A 43 11.11 5.56 25.91
CA GLY A 43 10.15 6.00 26.92
C GLY A 43 8.74 6.13 26.35
N LEU A 44 7.77 6.38 27.23
CA LEU A 44 6.45 6.84 26.84
C LEU A 44 6.29 8.33 27.15
N ASP A 45 5.58 9.07 26.30
CA ASP A 45 5.18 10.44 26.54
C ASP A 45 3.98 10.55 27.51
N THR A 46 3.50 11.77 27.74
CA THR A 46 2.35 12.07 28.62
C THR A 46 1.03 11.45 28.13
N THR A 47 0.98 10.94 26.90
CA THR A 47 -0.17 10.26 26.29
C THR A 47 0.00 8.74 26.23
N ALA A 48 1.03 8.20 26.90
CA ALA A 48 1.39 6.79 26.89
C ALA A 48 1.77 6.24 25.51
N LYS A 49 2.38 7.08 24.65
CA LYS A 49 2.91 6.68 23.33
C LYS A 49 4.42 6.77 23.28
N ILE A 50 5.05 5.98 22.41
CA ILE A 50 6.48 6.14 22.14
C ILE A 50 6.67 7.47 21.40
N PRO A 51 7.50 8.39 21.91
CA PRO A 51 7.83 9.62 21.21
C PRO A 51 8.40 9.34 19.81
N THR A 52 7.94 10.07 18.78
CA THR A 52 8.36 9.83 17.39
C THR A 52 9.86 10.04 17.17
N ASN A 53 10.51 10.91 17.95
CA ASN A 53 11.96 11.09 17.92
C ASN A 53 12.78 9.89 18.45
N GLN A 54 12.11 8.88 19.01
CA GLN A 54 12.70 7.60 19.44
C GLN A 54 12.38 6.46 18.46
N LEU A 55 11.66 6.74 17.37
CA LEU A 55 11.40 5.79 16.30
C LEU A 55 12.39 5.99 15.14
N PRO A 56 12.78 4.93 14.43
CA PRO A 56 13.54 5.08 13.20
C PRO A 56 12.76 5.87 12.14
N ASP A 57 13.46 6.69 11.36
CA ASP A 57 12.88 7.46 10.24
C ASP A 57 12.17 6.56 9.21
N SER A 58 12.57 5.30 9.09
CA SER A 58 11.93 4.32 8.21
C SER A 58 10.50 3.96 8.64
N ILE A 59 10.21 4.08 9.93
CA ILE A 59 8.87 3.86 10.49
C ILE A 59 8.04 5.15 10.41
N LEU A 60 8.67 6.32 10.49
CA LEU A 60 8.02 7.62 10.31
C LEU A 60 7.70 7.94 8.84
N GLY A 61 8.45 7.38 7.90
CA GLY A 61 8.24 7.55 6.45
C GLY A 61 7.34 6.49 5.81
N GLN A 62 6.54 5.77 6.59
CA GLN A 62 5.58 4.80 6.05
C GLN A 62 4.48 5.50 5.24
N VAL A 63 3.89 4.75 4.32
CA VAL A 63 2.80 5.24 3.47
C VAL A 63 1.51 5.31 4.29
N GLU A 64 0.97 6.51 4.48
CA GLU A 64 -0.24 6.79 5.26
C GLU A 64 -1.38 7.24 4.34
N TYR A 65 -2.48 6.49 4.32
CA TYR A 65 -3.66 6.87 3.54
C TYR A 65 -4.46 7.94 4.27
N ILE A 66 -4.62 9.12 3.65
CA ILE A 66 -5.37 10.23 4.25
C ILE A 66 -6.82 10.30 3.74
N GLY A 67 -7.06 9.94 2.48
CA GLY A 67 -8.40 9.98 1.90
C GLY A 67 -8.41 10.16 0.38
N THR A 68 -9.53 10.65 -0.14
CA THR A 68 -9.67 11.01 -1.55
C THR A 68 -9.27 12.46 -1.82
N TRP A 69 -8.86 12.76 -3.04
CA TRP A 69 -8.44 14.09 -3.47
C TRP A 69 -9.00 14.45 -4.85
N ASN A 70 -9.45 15.69 -4.98
CA ASN A 70 -9.88 16.29 -6.23
C ASN A 70 -8.68 17.04 -6.84
N ALA A 71 -8.16 16.52 -7.95
CA ALA A 71 -6.98 17.09 -8.61
C ALA A 71 -7.26 18.41 -9.34
N THR A 72 -8.52 18.68 -9.69
CA THR A 72 -8.92 19.94 -10.34
C THR A 72 -8.92 21.10 -9.34
N THR A 73 -9.44 20.88 -8.13
CA THR A 73 -9.60 21.95 -7.13
C THR A 73 -8.56 21.92 -6.01
N ASN A 74 -7.64 20.95 -6.01
CA ASN A 74 -6.74 20.67 -4.89
C ASN A 74 -7.52 20.59 -3.57
N THR A 75 -8.46 19.64 -3.49
CA THR A 75 -9.38 19.49 -2.36
C THR A 75 -9.39 18.06 -1.83
N PRO A 76 -9.09 17.80 -0.55
CA PRO A 76 -8.61 18.78 0.44
C PRO A 76 -7.28 19.41 0.01
N THR A 77 -7.02 20.64 0.47
CA THR A 77 -5.77 21.33 0.16
C THR A 77 -4.61 20.53 0.72
N LEU A 78 -3.70 20.11 -0.16
CA LEU A 78 -2.51 19.38 0.27
C LEU A 78 -1.68 20.24 1.25
N PRO A 79 -1.32 19.71 2.43
CA PRO A 79 -0.42 20.40 3.34
C PRO A 79 0.99 20.53 2.75
N SER A 80 1.85 21.31 3.41
CA SER A 80 3.26 21.39 3.03
C SER A 80 3.90 20.01 3.06
N ALA A 81 4.72 19.69 2.07
CA ALA A 81 5.22 18.33 1.87
C ALA A 81 6.15 17.88 3.00
N ASP A 82 6.90 18.80 3.63
CA ASP A 82 7.83 18.54 4.74
C ASP A 82 7.17 17.99 6.00
N ILE A 83 5.91 18.38 6.27
CA ILE A 83 5.13 17.88 7.40
C ILE A 83 4.24 16.68 7.06
N ALA A 84 4.23 16.27 5.79
CA ALA A 84 3.30 15.26 5.26
C ALA A 84 4.01 14.04 4.67
N LYS A 85 5.30 13.82 4.98
CA LYS A 85 6.07 12.70 4.43
C LYS A 85 5.33 11.36 4.59
N GLY A 86 5.18 10.63 3.49
CA GLY A 86 4.49 9.33 3.47
C GLY A 86 2.97 9.43 3.33
N GLN A 87 2.37 10.58 3.58
CA GLN A 87 0.94 10.79 3.38
C GLN A 87 0.58 10.74 1.90
N TYR A 88 -0.50 10.04 1.57
CA TYR A 88 -1.04 10.00 0.23
C TYR A 88 -2.56 10.11 0.19
N TYR A 89 -3.04 10.61 -0.95
CA TYR A 89 -4.45 10.63 -1.31
C TYR A 89 -4.66 9.86 -2.61
N VAL A 90 -5.84 9.28 -2.76
CA VAL A 90 -6.30 8.66 -4.00
C VAL A 90 -7.15 9.66 -4.77
N VAL A 91 -6.89 9.83 -6.05
CA VAL A 91 -7.63 10.78 -6.90
C VAL A 91 -9.04 10.25 -7.15
N GLU A 92 -10.05 11.03 -6.74
CA GLU A 92 -11.47 10.72 -6.97
C GLU A 92 -12.08 11.61 -8.07
N THR A 93 -11.47 12.76 -8.35
CA THR A 93 -11.83 13.61 -9.49
C THR A 93 -10.57 13.96 -10.27
N GLU A 94 -10.55 13.60 -11.55
CA GLU A 94 -9.44 13.87 -12.45
C GLU A 94 -9.18 15.38 -12.60
N GLY A 95 -7.95 15.73 -12.98
CA GLY A 95 -7.55 17.13 -13.12
C GLY A 95 -6.05 17.29 -13.36
N ILE A 96 -5.64 18.55 -13.55
CA ILE A 96 -4.24 18.93 -13.69
C ILE A 96 -3.85 19.75 -12.47
N TYR A 97 -2.82 19.29 -11.75
CA TYR A 97 -2.26 19.99 -10.60
C TYR A 97 -0.77 20.18 -10.79
N GLN A 98 -0.29 21.43 -10.69
CA GLN A 98 1.11 21.80 -10.93
C GLN A 98 1.68 21.23 -12.24
N SER A 99 0.89 21.31 -13.32
CA SER A 99 1.22 20.78 -14.66
C SER A 99 1.33 19.26 -14.77
N ILE A 100 0.93 18.51 -13.74
CA ILE A 100 0.85 17.05 -13.76
C ILE A 100 -0.60 16.64 -13.92
N GLU A 101 -0.88 15.77 -14.89
CA GLU A 101 -2.21 15.19 -15.08
C GLU A 101 -2.43 14.01 -14.13
N PHE A 102 -3.58 14.02 -13.44
CA PHE A 102 -4.06 12.95 -12.58
C PHE A 102 -5.40 12.43 -13.10
N LYS A 103 -5.52 11.11 -13.18
CA LYS A 103 -6.75 10.37 -13.48
C LYS A 103 -7.34 9.78 -12.21
N VAL A 104 -8.63 9.48 -12.24
CA VAL A 104 -9.30 8.79 -11.14
C VAL A 104 -8.60 7.46 -10.89
N GLY A 105 -8.14 7.23 -9.65
CA GLY A 105 -7.38 6.05 -9.25
C GLY A 105 -5.87 6.27 -9.12
N ASP A 106 -5.31 7.35 -9.69
CA ASP A 106 -3.93 7.77 -9.43
C ASP A 106 -3.75 8.20 -7.98
N TRP A 107 -2.52 8.18 -7.48
CA TRP A 107 -2.22 8.68 -6.14
C TRP A 107 -1.34 9.92 -6.21
N ILE A 108 -1.49 10.80 -5.23
CA ILE A 108 -0.53 11.86 -4.94
C ILE A 108 0.06 11.60 -3.55
N ILE A 109 1.38 11.47 -3.46
CA ILE A 109 2.11 11.11 -2.23
C ILE A 109 3.20 12.13 -1.94
N SER A 110 3.38 12.50 -0.67
CA SER A 110 4.48 13.36 -0.25
C SER A 110 5.73 12.54 0.09
N ASN A 111 6.88 12.95 -0.43
CA ASN A 111 8.18 12.37 -0.07
C ASN A 111 8.88 13.10 1.09
N GLY A 112 8.24 14.09 1.72
CA GLY A 112 8.84 14.96 2.73
C GLY A 112 9.51 16.21 2.18
N SER A 113 9.40 16.48 0.87
CA SER A 113 9.92 17.69 0.24
C SER A 113 9.02 18.19 -0.88
N VAL A 114 8.42 17.27 -1.63
CA VAL A 114 7.44 17.55 -2.68
C VAL A 114 6.33 16.49 -2.69
N TRP A 115 5.18 16.87 -3.23
CA TRP A 115 4.13 15.94 -3.62
C TRP A 115 4.45 15.37 -5.00
N GLN A 116 4.38 14.05 -5.16
CA GLN A 116 4.68 13.33 -6.39
C GLN A 116 3.48 12.48 -6.81
N LYS A 117 3.32 12.32 -8.12
CA LYS A 117 2.33 11.39 -8.68
C LYS A 117 2.84 9.96 -8.58
N VAL A 118 1.97 9.04 -8.14
CA VAL A 118 2.09 7.61 -8.41
C VAL A 118 1.02 7.28 -9.44
N ASP A 119 1.46 6.92 -10.64
CA ASP A 119 0.55 6.51 -11.70
C ASP A 119 0.02 5.11 -11.39
N ASN A 120 -1.29 5.02 -11.21
CA ASN A 120 -1.97 3.77 -10.86
C ASN A 120 -3.18 3.53 -11.79
N THR A 121 -3.36 4.41 -12.76
CA THR A 121 -4.39 4.33 -13.80
C THR A 121 -3.76 3.82 -15.11
N ASP A 122 -3.01 2.73 -15.06
CA ASP A 122 -2.73 1.96 -16.28
C ASP A 122 -3.98 1.14 -16.64
N ALA A 123 -4.95 1.84 -17.23
CA ALA A 123 -6.06 1.23 -17.94
C ALA A 123 -5.54 0.45 -19.16
N VAL A 124 -6.34 -0.50 -19.65
CA VAL A 124 -6.13 -1.14 -20.96
C VAL A 124 -5.82 -0.04 -21.99
N PRO A 125 -4.59 0.04 -22.52
CA PRO A 125 -4.15 1.24 -23.24
C PRO A 125 -4.95 1.44 -24.52
N THR A 126 -5.34 0.35 -25.19
CA THR A 126 -6.30 0.38 -26.31
C THR A 126 -7.06 -0.94 -26.44
N VAL A 127 -8.25 -0.89 -27.05
CA VAL A 127 -8.96 -2.06 -27.58
C VAL A 127 -9.27 -1.80 -29.06
N PHE A 128 -8.55 -2.49 -29.96
CA PHE A 128 -8.59 -2.22 -31.41
C PHE A 128 -8.24 -0.77 -31.77
N GLY A 129 -7.28 -0.18 -31.05
CA GLY A 129 -6.87 1.22 -31.25
C GLY A 129 -7.85 2.26 -30.68
N ARG A 130 -8.94 1.84 -30.03
CA ARG A 130 -9.89 2.72 -29.34
C ARG A 130 -9.51 2.88 -27.87
N THR A 131 -9.78 4.06 -27.32
CA THR A 131 -9.59 4.42 -25.90
C THR A 131 -10.93 4.89 -25.30
N GLY A 132 -11.03 4.96 -23.96
CA GLY A 132 -12.25 5.40 -23.25
C GLY A 132 -13.31 4.30 -23.10
N ASN A 133 -14.60 4.68 -23.02
CA ASN A 133 -15.70 3.70 -22.93
C ASN A 133 -15.76 2.85 -24.21
N ILE A 134 -15.35 1.58 -24.12
CA ILE A 134 -15.36 0.66 -25.25
C ILE A 134 -16.72 -0.06 -25.31
N VAL A 135 -17.53 0.31 -26.30
CA VAL A 135 -18.75 -0.40 -26.67
C VAL A 135 -18.51 -1.13 -28.00
N ALA A 136 -19.05 -2.34 -28.13
CA ALA A 136 -18.96 -3.11 -29.36
C ALA A 136 -19.55 -2.31 -30.55
N ALA A 137 -18.81 -2.21 -31.64
CA ALA A 137 -19.23 -1.56 -32.87
C ALA A 137 -19.29 -2.58 -34.02
N PRO A 138 -20.21 -2.41 -34.99
CA PRO A 138 -20.16 -3.17 -36.23
C PRO A 138 -18.78 -3.02 -36.90
N GLY A 139 -18.15 -4.14 -37.22
CA GLY A 139 -16.83 -4.17 -37.87
C GLY A 139 -15.62 -4.32 -36.94
N ASP A 140 -15.82 -4.43 -35.61
CA ASP A 140 -14.72 -4.71 -34.66
C ASP A 140 -13.93 -5.98 -34.98
N TYR A 141 -14.58 -6.94 -35.67
CA TYR A 141 -13.94 -8.10 -36.26
C TYR A 141 -14.44 -8.32 -37.68
N THR A 142 -13.54 -8.69 -38.58
CA THR A 142 -13.89 -9.28 -39.87
C THR A 142 -14.15 -10.78 -39.71
N ALA A 143 -14.87 -11.38 -40.65
CA ALA A 143 -15.12 -12.82 -40.65
C ALA A 143 -13.83 -13.68 -40.74
N THR A 144 -12.70 -13.11 -41.17
CA THR A 144 -11.40 -13.82 -41.15
C THR A 144 -10.76 -13.85 -39.76
N GLN A 145 -11.13 -12.92 -38.87
CA GLN A 145 -10.59 -12.83 -37.51
C GLN A 145 -11.39 -13.65 -36.50
N VAL A 146 -12.60 -14.08 -36.86
CA VAL A 146 -13.44 -14.95 -36.02
C VAL A 146 -13.11 -16.40 -36.33
N THR A 147 -12.63 -17.13 -35.32
CA THR A 147 -12.27 -18.54 -35.45
C THR A 147 -13.50 -19.41 -35.72
N PHE A 148 -13.28 -20.47 -36.49
CA PHE A 148 -14.29 -21.47 -36.84
C PHE A 148 -13.73 -22.86 -36.57
N SER A 149 -14.51 -23.70 -35.89
CA SER A 149 -14.18 -25.11 -35.71
C SER A 149 -14.90 -25.90 -36.81
N PRO A 150 -14.15 -26.51 -37.76
CA PRO A 150 -14.76 -27.13 -38.92
C PRO A 150 -15.51 -28.42 -38.55
N ALA A 151 -16.64 -28.63 -39.22
CA ALA A 151 -17.33 -29.92 -39.22
C ALA A 151 -16.49 -30.98 -39.98
N PRO A 152 -16.74 -32.29 -39.78
CA PRO A 152 -16.06 -33.33 -40.54
C PRO A 152 -16.18 -33.12 -42.05
N GLY A 153 -15.05 -33.20 -42.77
CA GLY A 153 -14.98 -32.95 -44.20
C GLY A 153 -14.74 -31.48 -44.60
N MET A 154 -14.63 -30.58 -43.62
CA MET A 154 -14.20 -29.20 -43.82
C MET A 154 -12.80 -28.97 -43.21
N THR A 155 -12.10 -27.96 -43.72
CA THR A 155 -10.73 -27.61 -43.32
C THR A 155 -10.57 -26.14 -42.94
N ALA A 156 -11.59 -25.31 -43.15
CA ALA A 156 -11.58 -23.90 -42.79
C ALA A 156 -11.33 -23.65 -41.29
N THR A 157 -10.59 -22.58 -40.99
CA THR A 157 -10.21 -22.18 -39.62
C THR A 157 -10.83 -20.86 -39.16
N ASN A 158 -11.50 -20.14 -40.07
CA ASN A 158 -12.22 -18.90 -39.78
C ASN A 158 -13.57 -18.87 -40.49
N VAL A 159 -14.46 -18.00 -40.01
CA VAL A 159 -15.85 -17.91 -40.48
C VAL A 159 -15.92 -17.64 -41.99
N GLN A 160 -15.08 -16.76 -42.52
CA GLN A 160 -15.08 -16.47 -43.97
C GLN A 160 -14.73 -17.70 -44.80
N ALA A 161 -13.64 -18.39 -44.46
CA ALA A 161 -13.22 -19.61 -45.15
C ALA A 161 -14.28 -20.72 -45.03
N GLY A 162 -14.91 -20.85 -43.85
CA GLY A 162 -15.93 -21.86 -43.60
C GLY A 162 -17.16 -21.68 -44.48
N ILE A 163 -17.61 -20.43 -44.66
CA ILE A 163 -18.72 -20.11 -45.57
C ILE A 163 -18.36 -20.45 -47.01
N VAL A 164 -17.16 -20.07 -47.47
CA VAL A 164 -16.69 -20.35 -48.84
C VAL A 164 -16.60 -21.85 -49.11
N GLU A 165 -15.99 -22.61 -48.19
CA GLU A 165 -15.83 -24.05 -48.31
C GLU A 165 -17.19 -24.77 -48.30
N ALA A 166 -18.11 -24.36 -47.42
CA ALA A 166 -19.46 -24.92 -47.40
C ALA A 166 -20.20 -24.71 -48.73
N PHE A 167 -20.11 -23.51 -49.31
CA PHE A 167 -20.70 -23.24 -50.63
C PHE A 167 -20.10 -24.12 -51.73
N GLN A 168 -18.78 -24.33 -51.72
CA GLN A 168 -18.10 -25.18 -52.69
C GLN A 168 -18.51 -26.65 -52.55
N LEU A 169 -18.57 -27.16 -51.32
CA LEU A 169 -19.01 -28.54 -51.03
C LEU A 169 -20.45 -28.78 -51.48
N ILE A 170 -21.35 -27.83 -51.24
CA ILE A 170 -22.74 -27.90 -51.71
C ILE A 170 -22.82 -27.87 -53.24
N ALA A 171 -22.05 -26.99 -53.89
CA ALA A 171 -22.02 -26.90 -55.34
C ALA A 171 -21.52 -28.21 -55.98
N LEU A 172 -20.47 -28.81 -55.41
CA LEU A 172 -19.97 -30.11 -55.81
C LEU A 172 -21.05 -31.18 -55.63
N ALA A 173 -21.68 -31.27 -54.47
CA ALA A 173 -22.72 -32.26 -54.19
C ALA A 173 -23.88 -32.21 -55.22
N LYS A 174 -24.28 -31.02 -55.65
CA LYS A 174 -25.32 -30.84 -56.70
C LYS A 174 -24.87 -31.19 -58.10
N SER A 175 -23.56 -31.13 -58.39
CA SER A 175 -23.03 -31.55 -59.69
C SER A 175 -22.99 -33.08 -59.85
N TYR A 176 -23.13 -33.81 -58.74
CA TYR A 176 -23.17 -35.28 -58.69
C TYR A 176 -24.57 -35.86 -58.51
N SER A 177 -25.61 -35.03 -58.41
CA SER A 177 -27.03 -35.44 -58.28
C SER A 177 -27.77 -35.25 -59.59
#